data_AF-A0A955VRF8-F1
#
_entry.id   AF-A0A955VRF8-F1
#
_cell.length_a   1.000
_cell.length_b   1.000
_cell.length_c   1.000
_cell.angle_alpha   90.00
_cell.angle_beta   90.00
_cell.angle_gamma   90.00
#
_symmetry.space_group_name_H-M   'P 1'
#
loop_
_entity.id
_entity.type
_entity.pdbx_description
1 polymer ?
#
loop_
_entity_poly.entity_id
_entity_poly.type
_entity_poly.pdbx_seq_one_letter_code
_entity_poly.pdbx_strand_id
1 'polypeptide(L)'
;MSTIERILAAALCVSVLGLATGCDTDEDGADGGMAGGDMNVGADMGADMAVEAPAMDWVLIIDDSVAENMAGTPGADICGMTVTCDGAGVDAVAALLTPGDGELCDTVRDGCSAVRTDPNAARDDGSACEGGSNPSDYVSLGIGGLLSVQFAQALPGCDLEVVELVGNDAEAYDVYVCDAADAATATCANNDQPIATAGEGGTVNVTVP
;
A
#
# COMPACT_ATOMS: atom_id res chain seq x y z
N MET A 1 19.76 -9.21 -40.55
CA MET A 1 19.35 -10.57 -40.14
C MET A 1 19.02 -10.47 -38.66
N SER A 2 17.80 -10.01 -38.34
CA SER A 2 16.64 -10.83 -37.92
C SER A 2 16.98 -11.65 -36.67
N THR A 3 16.32 -11.43 -35.53
CA THR A 3 14.92 -11.81 -35.33
C THR A 3 14.31 -10.97 -34.21
N ILE A 4 13.62 -9.88 -34.60
CA ILE A 4 12.51 -9.29 -33.85
C ILE A 4 11.30 -10.13 -34.28
N GLU A 5 10.76 -10.96 -33.39
CA GLU A 5 9.38 -11.52 -33.40
C GLU A 5 9.30 -12.72 -32.44
N ARG A 6 8.17 -12.83 -31.73
CA ARG A 6 7.75 -13.83 -30.71
C ARG A 6 8.16 -13.40 -29.29
N ILE A 7 7.28 -13.07 -28.33
CA ILE A 7 5.90 -13.55 -28.09
C ILE A 7 5.12 -12.44 -27.36
N LEU A 8 4.07 -11.94 -28.01
CA LEU A 8 2.88 -11.34 -27.38
C LEU A 8 1.90 -12.48 -27.09
N ALA A 9 1.51 -12.67 -25.83
CA ALA A 9 0.28 -13.33 -25.32
C ALA A 9 0.48 -13.48 -23.80
N ALA A 10 -0.30 -12.89 -22.89
CA ALA A 10 -1.73 -13.11 -22.78
C ALA A 10 -2.42 -11.94 -22.08
N ALA A 11 -3.47 -11.44 -22.72
CA ALA A 11 -4.54 -10.66 -22.10
C ALA A 11 -5.86 -11.44 -22.27
N LEU A 12 -6.79 -11.21 -21.34
CA LEU A 12 -8.20 -11.65 -21.28
C LEU A 12 -8.51 -13.09 -20.80
N CYS A 13 -9.08 -13.16 -19.60
CA CYS A 13 -10.46 -13.58 -19.28
C CYS A 13 -10.55 -13.52 -17.74
N VAL A 14 -11.43 -12.77 -17.11
CA VAL A 14 -12.82 -13.16 -16.84
C VAL A 14 -13.59 -11.90 -16.46
N SER A 15 -14.69 -11.63 -17.15
CA SER A 15 -15.74 -10.75 -16.66
C SER A 15 -17.11 -11.37 -16.94
N VAL A 16 -18.03 -11.09 -16.02
CA VAL A 16 -19.49 -11.19 -16.11
C VAL A 16 -20.13 -12.58 -16.05
N LEU A 17 -20.75 -12.88 -14.91
CA LEU A 17 -21.99 -13.66 -14.86
C LEU A 17 -23.04 -12.87 -14.07
N GLY A 18 -23.99 -12.28 -14.79
CA GLY A 18 -25.24 -11.79 -14.23
C GLY A 18 -26.26 -12.91 -14.14
N LEU A 19 -27.06 -12.90 -13.08
CA LEU A 19 -28.31 -13.67 -12.96
C LEU A 19 -29.35 -12.75 -12.34
N ALA A 20 -30.07 -12.04 -13.21
CA ALA A 20 -31.37 -11.46 -12.89
C ALA A 20 -32.43 -12.43 -13.41
N THR A 21 -33.12 -13.10 -12.50
CA THR A 21 -34.39 -13.80 -12.79
C THR A 21 -35.52 -12.95 -12.26
N GLY A 22 -36.30 -12.38 -13.18
CA GLY A 22 -37.61 -11.83 -12.88
C GLY A 22 -38.59 -12.93 -12.50
N CYS A 23 -39.50 -12.59 -11.59
CA CYS A 23 -40.76 -13.28 -11.41
C CYS A 23 -41.86 -12.21 -11.42
N ASP A 24 -42.72 -12.32 -12.42
CA ASP A 24 -44.01 -11.68 -12.56
C ASP A 24 -44.91 -11.93 -11.34
N THR A 25 -45.62 -10.89 -10.90
CA THR A 25 -46.97 -11.03 -10.34
C THR A 25 -47.78 -9.81 -10.79
N ASP A 26 -48.62 -10.03 -11.80
CA ASP A 26 -49.81 -9.22 -12.07
C ASP A 26 -50.86 -9.57 -11.01
N GLU A 27 -51.40 -8.57 -10.30
CA GLU A 27 -52.75 -8.66 -9.72
C GLU A 27 -53.40 -7.27 -9.71
N ASP A 28 -54.43 -7.15 -10.55
CA ASP A 28 -55.39 -6.05 -10.62
C ASP A 28 -56.18 -5.89 -9.31
N GLY A 29 -56.52 -4.65 -8.93
CA GLY A 29 -57.52 -4.42 -7.88
C GLY A 29 -57.68 -2.97 -7.44
N ALA A 30 -58.66 -2.28 -8.03
CA ALA A 30 -59.11 -0.94 -7.65
C ALA A 30 -59.90 -0.90 -6.32
N ASP A 31 -59.96 0.31 -5.76
CA ASP A 31 -60.92 0.90 -4.79
C ASP A 31 -60.16 1.46 -3.56
N GLY A 32 -60.11 2.76 -3.29
CA GLY A 32 -61.24 3.65 -3.05
C GLY A 32 -61.26 4.01 -1.55
N GLY A 33 -60.99 5.26 -1.17
CA GLY A 33 -61.15 5.69 0.23
C GLY A 33 -60.42 6.96 0.63
N MET A 34 -61.17 8.05 0.75
CA MET A 34 -60.73 9.34 1.30
C MET A 34 -60.49 9.28 2.82
N ALA A 35 -59.73 10.29 3.27
CA ALA A 35 -59.91 11.07 4.51
C ALA A 35 -58.83 10.92 5.61
N GLY A 36 -58.06 12.01 5.77
CA GLY A 36 -57.98 12.77 7.02
C GLY A 36 -57.31 12.11 8.22
N GLY A 37 -56.13 12.62 8.58
CA GLY A 37 -55.53 12.38 9.89
C GLY A 37 -54.22 13.17 10.06
N ASP A 38 -54.33 14.39 10.58
CA ASP A 38 -53.22 15.07 11.24
C ASP A 38 -52.73 14.25 12.44
N MET A 39 -51.42 14.17 12.62
CA MET A 39 -50.65 14.03 13.88
C MET A 39 -49.17 13.78 13.46
N ASN A 40 -48.32 14.80 13.39
CA ASN A 40 -47.47 15.33 14.47
C ASN A 40 -46.29 14.41 14.88
N VAL A 41 -45.15 15.07 15.12
CA VAL A 41 -43.94 14.68 15.87
C VAL A 41 -42.77 13.99 15.12
N GLY A 42 -41.61 14.67 15.15
CA GLY A 42 -40.26 14.10 14.97
C GLY A 42 -39.58 14.63 13.70
N ALA A 43 -38.85 15.74 13.69
CA ALA A 43 -37.53 15.91 14.32
C ALA A 43 -36.60 14.71 14.08
N ASP A 44 -35.97 14.69 12.91
CA ASP A 44 -34.60 14.20 12.70
C ASP A 44 -34.16 14.76 11.32
N MET A 45 -33.67 16.01 11.25
CA MET A 45 -32.23 16.32 11.26
C MET A 45 -31.46 15.33 10.41
N GLY A 46 -30.85 15.84 9.34
CA GLY A 46 -30.20 15.04 8.32
C GLY A 46 -29.34 13.94 8.92
N ALA A 47 -29.51 12.74 8.37
CA ALA A 47 -28.38 11.85 8.22
C ALA A 47 -27.36 12.63 7.39
N ASP A 48 -26.53 13.38 8.09
CA ASP A 48 -25.20 13.72 7.70
C ASP A 48 -24.62 12.41 7.19
N MET A 49 -24.62 12.23 5.88
CA MET A 49 -23.71 11.29 5.26
C MET A 49 -22.35 11.91 5.52
N ALA A 50 -21.87 11.73 6.75
CA ALA A 50 -20.48 11.81 7.08
C ALA A 50 -19.86 10.79 6.15
N VAL A 51 -19.43 11.28 4.99
CA VAL A 51 -18.46 10.60 4.17
C VAL A 51 -17.33 10.40 5.16
N GLU A 52 -17.18 9.17 5.67
CA GLU A 52 -16.03 8.83 6.48
C GLU A 52 -14.84 9.28 5.65
N ALA A 53 -14.10 10.25 6.18
CA ALA A 53 -12.90 10.72 5.51
C ALA A 53 -12.06 9.46 5.24
N PRO A 54 -11.55 9.30 4.01
CA PRO A 54 -10.79 8.11 3.66
C PRO A 54 -9.69 7.91 4.71
N ALA A 55 -9.65 6.73 5.32
CA ALA A 55 -8.71 6.43 6.38
C ALA A 55 -7.32 6.33 5.75
N MET A 56 -6.49 7.35 5.94
CA MET A 56 -5.10 7.36 5.46
C MET A 56 -4.28 6.42 6.34
N ASP A 57 -4.44 5.10 6.13
CA ASP A 57 -3.88 4.02 6.96
C ASP A 57 -2.80 3.19 6.24
N TRP A 58 -2.44 3.55 5.01
CA TRP A 58 -1.34 2.94 4.25
C TRP A 58 -0.14 3.86 4.17
N VAL A 59 1.05 3.31 4.39
CA VAL A 59 2.34 3.90 4.01
C VAL A 59 2.81 3.21 2.73
N LEU A 60 3.22 3.99 1.73
CA LEU A 60 3.80 3.49 0.49
C LEU A 60 5.21 4.04 0.35
N ILE A 61 6.19 3.15 0.22
CA ILE A 61 7.58 3.44 -0.09
C ILE A 61 7.82 3.13 -1.56
N ILE A 62 8.40 4.09 -2.28
CA ILE A 62 8.78 3.93 -3.68
C ILE A 62 10.27 4.20 -3.79
N ASP A 63 11.01 3.22 -4.29
CA ASP A 63 12.41 3.39 -4.66
C ASP A 63 12.55 4.39 -5.81
N ASP A 64 13.42 5.40 -5.66
CA ASP A 64 13.52 6.50 -6.63
C ASP A 64 14.61 6.29 -7.69
N SER A 65 15.36 5.18 -7.63
CA SER A 65 16.51 4.92 -8.51
C SER A 65 16.16 4.88 -10.00
N VAL A 66 14.90 4.62 -10.37
CA VAL A 66 14.40 4.71 -11.76
C VAL A 66 14.39 6.16 -12.27
N ALA A 67 14.13 7.13 -11.39
CA ALA A 67 14.17 8.55 -11.70
C ALA A 67 15.61 9.06 -11.82
N GLU A 68 16.55 8.43 -11.11
CA GLU A 68 17.97 8.80 -11.11
C GLU A 68 18.81 8.14 -12.23
N ASN A 69 18.22 7.22 -13.01
CA ASN A 69 18.81 6.63 -14.21
C ASN A 69 20.14 5.89 -13.94
N MET A 70 20.29 5.31 -12.74
CA MET A 70 21.50 4.61 -12.30
C MET A 70 21.41 3.12 -12.61
N ALA A 71 21.96 2.72 -13.74
CA ALA A 71 22.10 1.32 -14.10
C ALA A 71 23.12 0.63 -13.19
N GLY A 72 22.67 -0.10 -12.17
CA GLY A 72 23.47 -1.15 -11.53
C GLY A 72 23.57 -1.16 -10.01
N THR A 73 22.90 -0.27 -9.27
CA THR A 73 22.78 -0.37 -7.81
C THR A 73 21.50 -1.12 -7.40
N PRO A 74 21.52 -1.92 -6.32
CA PRO A 74 20.30 -2.46 -5.71
C PRO A 74 19.44 -1.30 -5.23
N GLY A 75 18.11 -1.37 -5.38
CA GLY A 75 17.21 -0.39 -4.77
C GLY A 75 17.21 -0.44 -3.24
N ALA A 76 16.46 0.44 -2.59
CA ALA A 76 16.45 0.60 -1.14
C ALA A 76 16.13 -0.69 -0.36
N ASP A 77 16.76 -0.85 0.80
CA ASP A 77 16.65 -2.01 1.69
C ASP A 77 15.98 -1.61 3.01
N ILE A 78 14.70 -1.92 3.19
CA ILE A 78 13.89 -1.47 4.33
C ILE A 78 13.93 -2.50 5.47
N CYS A 79 14.48 -2.10 6.61
CA CYS A 79 14.53 -2.88 7.85
C CYS A 79 13.17 -2.95 8.55
N GLY A 80 12.45 -1.82 8.62
CA GLY A 80 11.26 -1.73 9.46
C GLY A 80 10.57 -0.37 9.38
N MET A 81 9.32 -0.33 9.82
CA MET A 81 8.52 0.88 9.93
C MET A 81 7.75 0.91 11.24
N THR A 82 7.86 2.02 11.97
CA THR A 82 7.04 2.26 13.15
C THR A 82 6.18 3.49 12.99
N VAL A 83 4.98 3.41 13.55
CA VAL A 83 4.07 4.53 13.67
C VAL A 83 3.75 4.72 15.14
N THR A 84 3.85 5.96 15.61
CA THR A 84 3.45 6.36 16.96
C THR A 84 2.39 7.44 16.89
N CYS A 85 1.21 7.18 17.44
CA CYS A 85 0.12 8.15 17.56
C CYS A 85 -0.13 8.44 19.04
N ASP A 86 -0.14 9.71 19.44
CA ASP A 86 -0.35 10.12 20.85
C ASP A 86 0.59 9.41 21.86
N GLY A 87 1.79 9.04 21.42
CA GLY A 87 2.78 8.32 22.23
C GLY A 87 2.55 6.81 22.36
N ALA A 88 1.58 6.23 21.63
CA ALA A 88 1.36 4.80 21.54
C ALA A 88 1.75 4.27 20.15
N GLY A 89 2.43 3.13 20.11
CA GLY A 89 2.73 2.44 18.85
C GLY A 89 1.47 1.92 18.17
N VAL A 90 1.46 1.96 16.84
CA VAL A 90 0.40 1.43 15.99
C VAL A 90 0.89 0.19 15.27
N ASP A 91 0.11 -0.89 15.36
CA ASP A 91 0.43 -2.15 14.73
C ASP A 91 0.28 -2.07 13.20
N ALA A 92 1.29 -2.55 12.48
CA ALA A 92 1.17 -2.86 11.06
C ALA A 92 0.37 -4.16 10.88
N VAL A 93 -0.68 -4.14 10.04
CA VAL A 93 -1.62 -5.25 9.86
C VAL A 93 -1.43 -5.99 8.54
N ALA A 94 -0.87 -5.34 7.52
CA ALA A 94 -0.59 -5.94 6.22
C ALA A 94 0.63 -5.28 5.57
N ALA A 95 1.32 -6.02 4.70
CA ALA A 95 2.40 -5.51 3.88
C ALA A 95 2.38 -6.19 2.50
N LEU A 96 2.64 -5.42 1.45
CA LEU A 96 2.71 -5.88 0.07
C LEU A 96 3.98 -5.34 -0.58
N LEU A 97 4.69 -6.18 -1.32
CA LEU A 97 5.87 -5.81 -2.10
C LEU A 97 5.57 -6.03 -3.59
N THR A 98 5.84 -5.00 -4.38
CA THR A 98 6.07 -5.14 -5.82
C THR A 98 7.57 -5.01 -6.04
N PRO A 99 8.29 -6.12 -6.22
CA PRO A 99 9.73 -6.05 -6.43
C PRO A 99 10.05 -5.30 -7.73
N GLY A 100 11.05 -4.45 -7.66
CA GLY A 100 11.61 -3.75 -8.80
C GLY A 100 12.55 -4.63 -9.63
N ASP A 101 13.30 -3.98 -10.52
CA ASP A 101 14.32 -4.62 -11.32
C ASP A 101 15.62 -4.84 -10.52
N GLY A 102 16.56 -5.58 -11.09
CA GLY A 102 17.85 -5.90 -10.47
C GLY A 102 17.92 -7.33 -9.90
N GLU A 103 19.06 -7.69 -9.32
CA GLU A 103 19.23 -8.99 -8.68
C GLU A 103 18.63 -8.95 -7.27
N LEU A 104 17.41 -9.47 -7.14
CA LEU A 104 16.76 -9.67 -5.84
C LEU A 104 16.99 -11.07 -5.30
N CYS A 105 17.13 -11.13 -3.99
CA CYS A 105 17.28 -12.34 -3.22
C CYS A 105 15.91 -13.00 -2.97
N ASP A 106 15.36 -13.70 -3.95
CA ASP A 106 14.05 -14.37 -3.86
C ASP A 106 14.12 -15.79 -3.29
N THR A 107 15.30 -16.40 -3.33
CA THR A 107 15.56 -17.79 -2.94
C THR A 107 16.97 -17.91 -2.38
N VAL A 108 17.15 -18.76 -1.37
CA VAL A 108 18.48 -19.02 -0.79
C VAL A 108 19.33 -19.81 -1.78
N ARG A 109 20.45 -19.22 -2.23
CA ARG A 109 21.37 -19.79 -3.23
C ARG A 109 22.78 -19.21 -3.06
N ASP A 110 23.75 -19.69 -3.85
CA ASP A 110 25.09 -19.08 -3.87
C ASP A 110 24.98 -17.58 -4.21
N GLY A 111 25.53 -16.73 -3.33
CA GLY A 111 25.42 -15.28 -3.42
C GLY A 111 24.18 -14.67 -2.74
N CYS A 112 23.26 -15.50 -2.23
CA CYS A 112 22.04 -15.07 -1.57
C CYS A 112 21.79 -15.86 -0.28
N SER A 113 22.19 -15.29 0.86
CA SER A 113 22.16 -15.97 2.17
C SER A 113 20.77 -16.07 2.81
N ALA A 114 19.82 -15.23 2.40
CA ALA A 114 18.46 -15.18 2.89
C ALA A 114 17.51 -14.63 1.82
N VAL A 115 16.22 -14.95 1.92
CA VAL A 115 15.17 -14.33 1.10
C VAL A 115 14.94 -12.92 1.59
N ARG A 116 15.08 -11.92 0.71
CA ARG A 116 14.96 -10.48 0.99
C ARG A 116 13.74 -9.86 0.30
N THR A 117 12.76 -10.67 -0.08
CA THR A 117 11.53 -10.23 -0.77
C THR A 117 10.29 -10.46 0.08
N ASP A 118 10.45 -10.81 1.37
CA ASP A 118 9.32 -10.95 2.29
C ASP A 118 8.89 -9.55 2.80
N PRO A 119 7.71 -9.03 2.40
CA PRO A 119 7.24 -7.72 2.85
C PRO A 119 6.99 -7.65 4.36
N ASN A 120 6.87 -8.79 5.05
CA ASN A 120 6.68 -8.78 6.50
C ASN A 120 7.95 -8.39 7.27
N ALA A 121 9.13 -8.44 6.65
CA ALA A 121 10.35 -7.95 7.28
C ALA A 121 10.24 -6.45 7.61
N ALA A 122 9.60 -5.64 6.75
CA ALA A 122 9.42 -4.22 7.00
C ALA A 122 8.36 -3.86 8.07
N ARG A 123 7.65 -4.85 8.64
CA ARG A 123 6.68 -4.63 9.73
C ARG A 123 7.33 -4.67 11.12
N ASP A 124 8.65 -4.80 11.19
CA ASP A 124 9.38 -4.90 12.45
C ASP A 124 9.32 -3.60 13.27
N ASP A 125 9.78 -3.67 14.51
CA ASP A 125 9.75 -2.62 15.54
C ASP A 125 10.61 -1.37 15.25
N GLY A 126 11.02 -1.17 14.00
CA GLY A 126 11.90 -0.07 13.58
C GLY A 126 13.34 -0.23 14.08
N SER A 127 13.74 -1.42 14.50
CA SER A 127 15.15 -1.67 14.80
C SER A 127 16.00 -1.69 13.53
N ALA A 128 17.29 -1.38 13.71
CA ALA A 128 18.27 -1.53 12.64
C ALA A 128 18.45 -3.01 12.31
N CYS A 129 18.32 -3.35 11.03
CA CYS A 129 18.47 -4.71 10.55
C CYS A 129 19.94 -5.10 10.32
N GLU A 130 20.22 -6.41 10.34
CA GLU A 130 21.53 -6.97 10.01
C GLU A 130 21.53 -7.58 8.60
N GLY A 131 22.41 -7.11 7.70
CA GLY A 131 22.43 -7.56 6.30
C GLY A 131 22.67 -9.07 6.07
N GLY A 132 23.16 -9.78 7.09
CA GLY A 132 23.46 -11.21 7.08
C GLY A 132 22.43 -12.10 7.80
N SER A 133 21.32 -11.53 8.26
CA SER A 133 20.24 -12.23 8.95
C SER A 133 19.60 -13.33 8.10
N ASN A 134 19.13 -14.41 8.76
CA ASN A 134 18.38 -15.49 8.12
C ASN A 134 17.33 -16.09 9.10
N PRO A 135 16.02 -15.89 8.88
CA PRO A 135 15.39 -15.16 7.76
C PRO A 135 15.84 -13.68 7.73
N SER A 136 15.67 -13.02 6.58
CA SER A 136 16.11 -11.62 6.44
C SER A 136 15.31 -10.70 7.36
N ASP A 137 16.01 -9.82 8.06
CA ASP A 137 15.44 -8.74 8.89
C ASP A 137 15.10 -7.50 8.07
N TYR A 138 15.17 -7.61 6.73
CA TYR A 138 14.84 -6.51 5.83
C TYR A 138 14.27 -7.03 4.51
N VAL A 139 13.55 -6.14 3.84
CA VAL A 139 13.05 -6.33 2.48
C VAL A 139 13.81 -5.42 1.52
N SER A 140 14.27 -5.99 0.42
CA SER A 140 14.94 -5.29 -0.67
C SER A 140 13.90 -4.93 -1.73
N LEU A 141 13.79 -3.65 -2.07
CA LEU A 141 12.83 -3.19 -3.07
C LEU A 141 13.30 -3.52 -4.48
N GLY A 142 14.60 -3.40 -4.75
CA GLY A 142 15.12 -3.38 -6.11
C GLY A 142 14.79 -2.07 -6.84
N ILE A 143 15.35 -1.89 -8.02
CA ILE A 143 15.26 -0.64 -8.79
C ILE A 143 13.80 -0.38 -9.16
N GLY A 144 13.22 0.71 -8.62
CA GLY A 144 11.81 1.07 -8.82
C GLY A 144 10.82 0.16 -8.12
N GLY A 145 11.29 -0.61 -7.15
CA GLY A 145 10.42 -1.43 -6.31
C GLY A 145 9.52 -0.59 -5.42
N LEU A 146 8.44 -1.22 -4.96
CA LEU A 146 7.44 -0.58 -4.12
C LEU A 146 7.08 -1.46 -2.95
N LEU A 147 6.95 -0.85 -1.78
CA LEU A 147 6.49 -1.51 -0.57
C LEU A 147 5.33 -0.71 0.01
N SER A 148 4.19 -1.35 0.23
CA SER A 148 3.06 -0.74 0.93
C SER A 148 2.80 -1.47 2.25
N VAL A 149 2.63 -0.74 3.34
CA VAL A 149 2.31 -1.27 4.66
C VAL A 149 1.06 -0.59 5.20
N GLN A 150 0.09 -1.41 5.60
CA GLN A 150 -1.15 -0.95 6.24
C GLN A 150 -1.00 -0.99 7.76
N PHE A 151 -1.53 0.02 8.42
CA PHE A 151 -1.60 0.14 9.86
C PHE A 151 -3.03 -0.02 10.38
N ALA A 152 -3.16 -0.39 11.66
CA ALA A 152 -4.46 -0.69 12.27
C ALA A 152 -5.41 0.51 12.42
N GLN A 153 -4.96 1.74 12.13
CA GLN A 153 -5.71 2.97 12.26
C GLN A 153 -5.22 4.04 11.27
N ALA A 154 -6.00 5.12 11.13
CA ALA A 154 -5.60 6.29 10.37
C ALA A 154 -4.36 6.96 10.98
N LEU A 155 -3.45 7.39 10.12
CA LEU A 155 -2.14 7.94 10.45
C LEU A 155 -2.02 9.48 10.58
N PRO A 156 -2.97 10.33 10.13
CA PRO A 156 -2.80 11.79 10.25
C PRO A 156 -2.49 12.24 11.67
N GLY A 157 -1.42 13.04 11.82
CA GLY A 157 -0.91 13.53 13.11
C GLY A 157 -0.01 12.55 13.87
N CYS A 158 0.23 11.35 13.35
CA CYS A 158 1.15 10.38 13.94
C CYS A 158 2.59 10.59 13.45
N ASP A 159 3.56 10.17 14.24
CA ASP A 159 4.96 10.13 13.85
C ASP A 159 5.27 8.79 13.18
N LEU A 160 5.80 8.84 11.96
CA LEU A 160 6.25 7.71 11.16
C LEU A 160 7.79 7.67 11.14
N GLU A 161 8.34 6.51 11.45
CA GLU A 161 9.76 6.18 11.27
C GLU A 161 9.90 5.07 10.24
N VAL A 162 10.80 5.26 9.27
CA VAL A 162 11.21 4.23 8.30
C VAL A 162 12.71 4.01 8.45
N VAL A 163 13.12 2.77 8.67
CA VAL A 163 14.53 2.41 8.86
C VAL A 163 15.05 1.66 7.65
N GLU A 164 16.12 2.18 7.05
CA GLU A 164 16.85 1.54 5.97
C GLU A 164 18.12 0.83 6.49
N LEU A 165 18.53 -0.23 5.80
CA LEU A 165 19.81 -0.89 6.04
C LEU A 165 20.97 0.07 5.73
N VAL A 166 21.83 0.32 6.71
CA VAL A 166 23.01 1.18 6.54
C VAL A 166 24.09 0.47 5.72
N GLY A 167 24.54 1.05 4.60
CA GLY A 167 25.57 0.47 3.75
C GLY A 167 25.92 1.31 2.51
N ASN A 168 26.82 0.79 1.68
CA ASN A 168 27.30 1.47 0.45
C ASN A 168 26.34 1.31 -0.76
N ASP A 169 25.27 0.55 -0.60
CA ASP A 169 24.31 0.21 -1.66
C ASP A 169 22.90 0.70 -1.29
N ALA A 170 22.81 1.66 -0.37
CA ALA A 170 21.55 2.25 0.05
C ALA A 170 21.15 3.35 -0.93
N GLU A 171 19.88 3.40 -1.31
CA GLU A 171 19.36 4.29 -2.33
C GLU A 171 18.31 5.21 -1.74
N ALA A 172 18.02 6.31 -2.43
CA ALA A 172 16.96 7.19 -1.99
C ALA A 172 15.58 6.57 -2.24
N TYR A 173 14.60 7.02 -1.45
CA TYR A 173 13.23 6.55 -1.59
C TYR A 173 12.25 7.63 -1.13
N ASP A 174 11.08 7.60 -1.73
CA ASP A 174 9.97 8.47 -1.38
C ASP A 174 8.97 7.74 -0.48
N VAL A 175 8.43 8.48 0.50
CA VAL A 175 7.42 7.99 1.44
C VAL A 175 6.12 8.73 1.21
N TYR A 176 5.05 7.97 0.96
CA TYR A 176 3.69 8.45 0.78
C TYR A 176 2.79 7.87 1.87
N VAL A 177 1.73 8.60 2.19
CA VAL A 177 0.62 8.08 3.02
C VAL A 177 -0.67 8.17 2.21
N CYS A 178 -1.41 7.06 2.20
CA CYS A 178 -2.50 6.79 1.28
C CYS A 178 -3.72 6.22 2.02
N ASP A 179 -4.89 6.41 1.44
CA ASP A 179 -6.16 5.81 1.84
C ASP A 179 -6.31 4.37 1.34
N ALA A 180 -5.72 4.12 0.19
CA ALA A 180 -5.50 2.81 -0.38
C ALA A 180 -4.18 2.87 -1.13
N ALA A 181 -3.30 1.92 -0.84
CA ALA A 181 -2.12 1.68 -1.64
C ALA A 181 -2.34 0.40 -2.43
N ASP A 182 -2.21 0.50 -3.75
CA ASP A 182 -2.02 -0.67 -4.60
C ASP A 182 -0.56 -0.71 -5.04
N ALA A 183 0.22 -1.55 -4.37
CA ALA A 183 1.62 -1.76 -4.70
C ALA A 183 1.79 -2.23 -6.16
N ALA A 184 0.81 -2.92 -6.75
CA ALA A 184 0.89 -3.40 -8.14
C ALA A 184 0.74 -2.29 -9.18
N THR A 185 0.11 -1.16 -8.83
CA THR A 185 -0.10 -0.03 -9.74
C THR A 185 0.62 1.24 -9.31
N ALA A 186 1.36 1.22 -8.20
CA ALA A 186 2.05 2.40 -7.64
C ALA A 186 1.10 3.59 -7.37
N THR A 187 -0.18 3.31 -7.13
CA THR A 187 -1.18 4.37 -6.98
C THR A 187 -1.52 4.57 -5.52
N CYS A 188 -1.33 5.81 -5.07
CA CYS A 188 -1.83 6.35 -3.83
C CYS A 188 -3.13 7.09 -4.17
N ALA A 189 -4.30 6.52 -3.83
CA ALA A 189 -5.55 6.99 -4.44
C ALA A 189 -5.91 8.46 -4.13
N ASN A 190 -5.38 9.03 -3.04
CA ASN A 190 -5.63 10.42 -2.63
C ASN A 190 -4.36 11.27 -2.36
N ASN A 191 -3.15 10.82 -2.70
CA ASN A 191 -1.95 11.62 -2.46
C ASN A 191 -0.82 11.36 -3.47
N ASP A 192 -0.65 12.31 -4.39
CA ASP A 192 0.39 12.24 -5.43
C ASP A 192 1.71 12.90 -5.00
N GLN A 193 1.86 13.30 -3.74
CA GLN A 193 3.07 13.96 -3.24
C GLN A 193 3.68 13.19 -2.06
N PRO A 194 5.01 12.97 -2.06
CA PRO A 194 5.65 12.34 -0.94
C PRO A 194 5.54 13.24 0.30
N ILE A 195 5.29 12.62 1.45
CA ILE A 195 5.33 13.30 2.75
C ILE A 195 6.77 13.45 3.26
N ALA A 196 7.67 12.57 2.79
CA ALA A 196 9.10 12.61 3.04
C ALA A 196 9.87 11.95 1.90
N THR A 197 11.12 12.36 1.72
CA THR A 197 12.10 11.70 0.84
C THR A 197 13.32 11.39 1.70
N ALA A 198 13.74 10.13 1.69
CA ALA A 198 14.97 9.68 2.32
C ALA A 198 16.15 9.90 1.39
N GLY A 199 17.28 10.35 1.93
CA GLY A 199 18.55 10.17 1.24
C GLY A 199 19.13 8.79 1.56
N GLU A 200 20.07 8.34 0.74
CA GLU A 200 20.78 7.07 0.86
C GLU A 200 21.19 6.70 2.30
N GLY A 201 20.78 5.52 2.78
CA GLY A 201 21.39 4.82 3.91
C GLY A 201 20.98 5.33 5.28
N GLY A 202 19.73 5.75 5.43
CA GLY A 202 19.26 6.46 6.62
C GLY A 202 17.86 6.12 7.12
N THR A 203 17.61 6.55 8.34
CA THR A 203 16.27 6.54 8.93
C THR A 203 15.53 7.82 8.57
N VAL A 204 14.31 7.70 8.05
CA VAL A 204 13.38 8.83 7.90
C VAL A 204 12.47 8.91 9.11
N ASN A 205 12.29 10.13 9.62
CA ASN A 205 11.33 10.45 10.66
C ASN A 205 10.45 11.62 10.19
N VAL A 206 9.14 11.42 10.14
CA VAL A 206 8.19 12.43 9.64
C VAL A 206 6.86 12.35 10.38
N THR A 207 6.26 13.51 10.68
CA THR A 207 4.87 13.56 11.16
C THR A 207 3.93 13.53 9.96
N VAL A 208 2.99 12.59 9.95
CA VAL A 208 2.00 12.44 8.89
C VAL A 208 1.05 13.65 8.88
N PRO A 209 0.87 14.33 7.74
CA PRO A 209 0.09 15.57 7.64
C PRO A 209 -1.42 15.39 7.81
#